data_AF-A0A944AWB1-F1
#
_entry.id   AF-A0A944AWB1-F1
#
_cell.length_a   1.000
_cell.length_b   1.000
_cell.length_c   1.000
_cell.angle_alpha   90.00
_cell.angle_beta   90.00
_cell.angle_gamma   90.00
#
_symmetry.space_group_name_H-M   'P 1'
#
loop_
_entity.id
_entity.type
_entity.pdbx_description
1 polymer ?
#
loop_
_entity_poly.entity_id
_entity_poly.type
_entity_poly.pdbx_seq_one_letter_code
_entity_poly.pdbx_strand_id
1 'polypeptide(L)'
;MLVAKNSGLTYWKVINYEKGKTNASQIIVMTLIILGVGIAGMYLAGLICYQKIPYAPSVMIAPVPVIFAVVNLLVLPVTTAFAEDGLYLGCGVNQIQNKAVAIIVPGILFALQHSFIPLLIDPLFMLYRFLSFLPLTILLCWNYHKNRNPLPIMIGHSAIDLMTAAQILATSMIPG
;
A
#
# COMPACT_ATOMS: atom_id res chain seq x y z
N MET A 1 2.55 -14.91 10.80
CA MET A 1 1.11 -14.75 10.54
C MET A 1 0.34 -15.82 11.30
N LEU A 2 -0.39 -15.44 12.36
CA LEU A 2 -1.14 -16.38 13.22
C LEU A 2 -2.13 -17.24 12.42
N VAL A 3 -2.75 -16.68 11.38
CA VAL A 3 -3.65 -17.40 10.47
C VAL A 3 -2.95 -18.55 9.75
N ALA A 4 -1.77 -18.31 9.17
CA ALA A 4 -0.98 -19.36 8.51
C ALA A 4 -0.67 -20.51 9.49
N LYS A 5 -0.25 -20.16 10.72
CA LYS A 5 0.02 -21.12 11.79
C LYS A 5 -1.22 -21.92 12.19
N ASN A 6 -2.36 -21.25 12.37
CA ASN A 6 -3.62 -21.87 12.80
C ASN A 6 -4.24 -22.76 11.70
N SER A 7 -4.00 -22.44 10.43
CA SER A 7 -4.49 -23.22 9.28
C SER A 7 -3.50 -24.29 8.81
N GLY A 8 -2.34 -24.45 9.46
CA GLY A 8 -1.29 -25.38 9.02
C GLY A 8 -0.67 -25.03 7.65
N LEU A 9 -0.84 -23.78 7.18
CA LEU A 9 -0.37 -23.29 5.89
C LEU A 9 0.92 -22.49 6.05
N THR A 10 1.79 -22.54 5.05
CA THR A 10 2.92 -21.61 4.94
C THR A 10 2.43 -20.24 4.45
N TYR A 11 3.12 -19.16 4.82
CA TYR A 11 2.82 -17.79 4.34
C TYR A 11 2.60 -17.71 2.82
N TRP A 12 3.48 -18.34 2.04
CA TRP A 12 3.41 -18.36 0.58
C TRP A 12 2.10 -18.95 0.03
N LYS A 13 1.58 -19.99 0.69
CA LYS A 13 0.29 -20.59 0.33
C LYS A 13 -0.88 -19.67 0.68
N VAL A 14 -0.80 -18.96 1.81
CA VAL A 14 -1.84 -18.00 2.22
C VAL A 14 -2.00 -16.88 1.19
N ILE A 15 -0.91 -16.41 0.58
CA ILE A 15 -0.95 -15.37 -0.44
C ILE A 15 -1.06 -15.92 -1.87
N ASN A 16 -1.28 -17.22 -2.08
CA ASN A 16 -1.29 -17.86 -3.41
C ASN A 16 -0.05 -17.54 -4.24
N TYR A 17 1.13 -17.53 -3.62
CA TYR A 17 2.38 -17.38 -4.33
C TYR A 17 2.75 -18.68 -5.05
N GLU A 18 3.02 -18.56 -6.35
CA GLU A 18 3.49 -19.64 -7.21
C GLU A 18 4.77 -19.20 -7.93
N LYS A 19 5.85 -19.98 -7.79
CA LYS A 19 7.14 -19.70 -8.42
C LYS A 19 6.98 -19.79 -9.96
N GLY A 20 7.47 -18.79 -10.68
CA GLY A 20 7.43 -18.75 -12.15
C GLY A 20 6.13 -18.24 -12.78
N LYS A 21 5.10 -17.93 -11.97
CA LYS A 21 3.83 -17.34 -12.46
C LYS A 21 3.96 -15.88 -12.91
N THR A 22 4.99 -15.19 -12.41
CA THR A 22 5.18 -13.76 -12.61
C THR A 22 6.24 -13.45 -13.66
N ASN A 23 5.90 -12.55 -14.57
CA ASN A 23 6.80 -12.09 -15.62
C ASN A 23 7.25 -10.64 -15.35
N ALA A 24 8.41 -10.24 -15.87
CA ALA A 24 8.95 -8.89 -15.67
C ALA A 24 7.97 -7.79 -16.16
N SER A 25 7.26 -8.01 -17.27
CA SER A 25 6.27 -7.07 -17.78
C SER A 25 5.12 -6.84 -16.81
N GLN A 26 4.66 -7.88 -16.10
CA GLN A 26 3.60 -7.75 -15.10
C GLN A 26 4.06 -6.92 -13.92
N ILE A 27 5.30 -7.09 -13.48
CA ILE A 27 5.91 -6.28 -12.40
C ILE A 27 5.97 -4.82 -12.82
N ILE A 28 6.48 -4.54 -14.01
CA ILE A 28 6.62 -3.16 -14.52
C ILE A 28 5.24 -2.50 -14.64
N VAL A 29 4.28 -3.17 -15.30
CA VAL A 29 2.92 -2.65 -15.48
C VAL A 29 2.25 -2.42 -14.14
N MET A 30 2.34 -3.36 -13.19
CA MET A 30 1.73 -3.20 -11.88
C MET A 30 2.36 -2.05 -11.09
N THR A 31 3.68 -1.91 -11.13
CA THR A 31 4.39 -0.80 -10.49
C THR A 31 3.95 0.54 -11.07
N LEU A 32 3.84 0.65 -12.40
CA LEU A 32 3.34 1.86 -13.06
C LEU A 32 1.88 2.17 -12.71
N ILE A 33 1.03 1.14 -12.59
CA ILE A 33 -0.35 1.30 -12.14
C ILE A 33 -0.41 1.82 -10.70
N ILE A 34 0.37 1.23 -9.79
CA ILE A 34 0.44 1.66 -8.39
C ILE A 34 0.84 3.14 -8.29
N LEU A 35 1.87 3.54 -9.05
CA LEU A 35 2.32 4.94 -9.07
C LEU A 35 1.29 5.86 -9.71
N GLY A 36 0.77 5.51 -10.89
CA GLY A 36 -0.19 6.34 -11.60
C GLY A 36 -1.49 6.53 -10.84
N VAL A 37 -2.08 5.44 -10.35
CA VAL A 37 -3.35 5.48 -9.59
C VAL A 37 -3.14 6.07 -8.21
N GLY A 38 -2.01 5.82 -7.55
CA GLY A 38 -1.69 6.43 -6.25
C GLY A 38 -1.56 7.95 -6.34
N ILE A 39 -0.79 8.45 -7.31
CA ILE A 39 -0.63 9.91 -7.53
C ILE A 39 -1.96 10.55 -7.94
N ALA A 40 -2.69 9.93 -8.88
CA ALA A 40 -3.98 10.43 -9.32
C ALA A 40 -5.00 10.46 -8.16
N GLY A 41 -5.07 9.39 -7.36
CA GLY A 41 -5.93 9.30 -6.19
C GLY A 41 -5.63 10.40 -5.18
N MET A 42 -4.34 10.62 -4.89
CA MET A 42 -3.89 11.69 -3.99
C MET A 42 -4.32 13.07 -4.46
N TYR A 43 -4.16 13.39 -5.74
CA TYR A 43 -4.54 14.70 -6.28
C TYR A 43 -6.05 14.89 -6.41
N LEU A 44 -6.79 13.85 -6.80
CA LEU A 44 -8.25 13.91 -6.87
C LEU A 44 -8.85 14.07 -5.47
N ALA A 45 -8.36 13.34 -4.47
CA ALA A 45 -8.79 13.51 -3.09
C ALA A 45 -8.44 14.91 -2.56
N GLY A 46 -7.29 15.45 -2.95
CA GLY A 46 -6.88 16.81 -2.64
C GLY A 46 -7.81 17.86 -3.24
N LEU A 47 -8.25 17.68 -4.49
CA LEU A 47 -9.26 18.52 -5.12
C LEU A 47 -10.60 18.43 -4.38
N ILE A 48 -11.05 17.24 -4.01
CA ILE A 48 -12.33 17.05 -3.31
C ILE A 48 -12.32 17.69 -1.92
N CYS A 49 -11.28 17.44 -1.12
CA CYS A 49 -11.24 17.82 0.30
C CYS A 49 -10.71 19.24 0.52
N TYR A 50 -9.74 19.68 -0.29
CA TYR A 50 -9.03 20.93 -0.09
C TYR A 50 -9.11 21.88 -1.30
N GLN A 51 -9.82 21.50 -2.38
CA GLN A 51 -9.99 22.32 -3.58
C GLN A 51 -8.65 22.76 -4.21
N LYS A 52 -7.61 21.91 -4.08
CA LYS A 52 -6.24 22.22 -4.52
C LYS A 52 -5.61 21.06 -5.29
N ILE A 53 -4.88 21.39 -6.37
CA ILE A 53 -4.08 20.46 -7.17
C ILE A 53 -2.77 21.13 -7.63
N PRO A 54 -1.58 20.56 -7.40
CA PRO A 54 -1.33 19.41 -6.52
C PRO A 54 -1.50 19.79 -5.04
N TYR A 55 -2.20 18.93 -4.29
CA TYR A 55 -2.25 19.01 -2.84
C TYR A 55 -1.32 17.94 -2.26
N ALA A 56 -0.30 18.38 -1.55
CA ALA A 56 0.61 17.55 -0.79
C ALA A 56 0.76 18.18 0.61
N PRO A 57 0.23 17.56 1.67
CA PRO A 57 0.40 18.04 3.04
C PRO A 57 1.89 18.14 3.40
N SER A 58 2.35 19.27 3.94
CA SER A 58 3.73 19.43 4.43
C SER A 58 4.10 18.46 5.54
N VAL A 59 3.09 17.95 6.24
CA VAL A 59 3.20 16.95 7.31
C VAL A 59 3.37 15.51 6.81
N MET A 60 3.28 15.25 5.50
CA MET A 60 3.40 13.89 4.94
C MET A 60 4.79 13.28 5.14
N ILE A 61 5.84 14.09 4.96
CA ILE A 61 7.23 13.66 5.09
C ILE A 61 7.91 14.64 6.03
N ALA A 62 8.18 14.17 7.24
CA ALA A 62 8.90 14.92 8.25
C ALA A 62 10.31 14.33 8.44
N PRO A 63 11.32 15.15 8.74
CA PRO A 63 12.64 14.66 9.08
C PRO A 63 12.59 13.83 10.37
N VAL A 64 13.37 12.76 10.40
CA VAL A 64 13.59 11.91 11.58
C VAL A 64 15.10 11.79 11.84
N PRO A 65 15.55 11.32 13.01
CA PRO A 65 16.97 11.05 13.22
C PRO A 65 17.53 10.16 12.09
N VAL A 66 18.66 10.57 11.50
CA VAL A 66 19.22 9.96 10.29
C VAL A 66 19.41 8.44 10.43
N ILE A 67 19.79 7.96 11.61
CA ILE A 67 19.91 6.53 11.89
C ILE A 67 18.60 5.78 11.64
N PHE A 68 17.46 6.34 12.06
CA PHE A 68 16.14 5.75 11.81
C PHE A 68 15.75 5.86 10.35
N ALA A 69 16.07 6.96 9.67
CA ALA A 69 15.81 7.10 8.24
C ALA A 69 16.58 6.06 7.40
N VAL A 70 17.85 5.78 7.74
CA VAL A 70 18.66 4.75 7.08
C VAL A 70 18.10 3.36 7.33
N VAL A 71 17.70 3.04 8.57
CA VAL A 71 17.04 1.77 8.89
C VAL A 71 15.71 1.64 8.12
N ASN A 72 14.96 2.73 8.01
CA ASN A 72 13.65 2.77 7.36
C ASN A 72 13.71 2.45 5.86
N LEU A 73 14.85 2.71 5.18
CA LEU A 73 15.05 2.34 3.77
C LEU A 73 14.84 0.85 3.50
N LEU A 74 15.14 -0.01 4.48
CA LEU A 74 14.97 -1.45 4.34
C LEU A 74 13.72 -1.94 5.08
N VAL A 75 13.48 -1.41 6.28
CA VAL A 75 12.38 -1.89 7.12
C VAL A 75 11.03 -1.59 6.49
N LEU A 76 10.80 -0.37 6.01
CA LEU A 76 9.50 0.02 5.45
C LEU A 76 9.13 -0.87 4.25
N PRO A 77 9.84 -0.83 3.10
CA PRO A 77 9.40 -1.53 1.89
C PRO A 77 9.31 -3.04 2.02
N VAL A 78 10.09 -3.65 2.92
CA VAL A 78 10.02 -5.09 3.14
C VAL A 78 8.84 -5.42 4.05
N THR A 79 8.76 -4.78 5.22
CA THR A 79 7.80 -5.21 6.24
C THR A 79 6.35 -4.88 5.87
N THR A 80 6.09 -3.71 5.27
CA THR A 80 4.75 -3.31 4.83
C THR A 80 4.23 -4.23 3.72
N ALA A 81 5.03 -4.50 2.69
CA ALA A 81 4.62 -5.37 1.59
C ALA A 81 4.27 -6.79 2.08
N PHE A 82 5.03 -7.35 3.03
CA PHE A 82 4.70 -8.65 3.62
C PHE A 82 3.51 -8.60 4.58
N ALA A 83 3.39 -7.56 5.40
CA ALA A 83 2.33 -7.46 6.39
C ALA A 83 0.98 -7.13 5.75
N GLU A 84 0.95 -6.08 4.94
CA GLU A 84 -0.27 -5.51 4.37
C GLU A 84 -0.80 -6.37 3.22
N ASP A 85 0.03 -6.71 2.23
CA ASP A 85 -0.44 -7.54 1.12
C ASP A 85 -0.76 -8.96 1.60
N GLY A 86 0.01 -9.46 2.57
CA GLY A 86 -0.31 -10.70 3.27
C GLY A 86 -1.70 -10.66 3.90
N LEU A 87 -1.98 -9.62 4.69
CA LEU A 87 -3.25 -9.48 5.40
C LEU A 87 -4.42 -9.24 4.45
N TYR A 88 -4.36 -8.22 3.60
CA TYR A 88 -5.50 -7.79 2.79
C TYR A 88 -5.73 -8.72 1.59
N LEU A 89 -4.68 -9.13 0.89
CA LEU A 89 -4.82 -10.03 -0.27
C LEU A 89 -4.90 -11.48 0.19
N GLY A 90 -3.94 -11.90 1.01
CA GLY A 90 -3.82 -13.28 1.47
C GLY A 90 -4.93 -13.70 2.42
N CYS A 91 -5.20 -12.94 3.48
CA CYS A 91 -6.28 -13.27 4.41
C CYS A 91 -7.63 -12.70 3.99
N GLY A 92 -7.68 -11.47 3.47
CA GLY A 92 -8.93 -10.85 3.04
C GLY A 92 -9.48 -11.49 1.76
N VAL A 93 -8.84 -11.21 0.61
CA VAL A 93 -9.37 -11.57 -0.71
C VAL A 93 -9.46 -13.09 -0.93
N ASN A 94 -8.60 -13.92 -0.32
CA ASN A 94 -8.67 -15.38 -0.53
C ASN A 94 -9.70 -16.10 0.33
N GLN A 95 -10.05 -15.57 1.50
CA GLN A 95 -10.92 -16.30 2.43
C GLN A 95 -12.41 -15.97 2.24
N ILE A 96 -12.73 -14.88 1.55
CA ILE A 96 -14.10 -14.45 1.30
C ILE A 96 -14.62 -15.08 0.00
N GLN A 97 -15.74 -15.82 0.10
CA GLN A 97 -16.34 -16.53 -1.04
C GLN A 97 -17.06 -15.58 -2.00
N ASN A 98 -17.78 -14.58 -1.48
CA ASN A 98 -18.49 -13.63 -2.32
C ASN A 98 -17.51 -12.67 -2.99
N LYS A 99 -17.46 -12.69 -4.33
CA LYS A 99 -16.53 -11.87 -5.13
C LYS A 99 -16.57 -10.38 -4.79
N ALA A 100 -17.75 -9.79 -4.65
CA ALA A 100 -17.87 -8.36 -4.37
C ALA A 100 -17.32 -8.03 -2.98
N VAL A 101 -17.70 -8.83 -1.97
CA VAL A 101 -17.23 -8.67 -0.59
C VAL A 101 -15.72 -8.91 -0.49
N ALA A 102 -15.19 -9.90 -1.22
CA ALA A 102 -13.77 -10.25 -1.26
C ALA A 102 -12.88 -9.12 -1.79
N ILE A 103 -13.44 -8.22 -2.60
CA ILE A 103 -12.71 -7.08 -3.17
C ILE A 103 -12.96 -5.82 -2.34
N ILE A 104 -14.22 -5.52 -2.05
CA ILE A 104 -14.63 -4.25 -1.44
C ILE A 104 -14.17 -4.17 0.01
N VAL A 105 -14.41 -5.22 0.82
CA VAL A 105 -14.12 -5.16 2.25
C VAL A 105 -12.62 -5.05 2.53
N PRO A 106 -11.75 -5.93 1.98
CA PRO A 106 -10.30 -5.77 2.16
C PRO A 106 -9.80 -4.44 1.58
N GLY A 107 -10.29 -4.02 0.42
CA GLY A 107 -9.86 -2.76 -0.20
C GLY A 107 -10.22 -1.52 0.63
N ILE A 108 -11.41 -1.47 1.22
CA ILE A 108 -11.82 -0.39 2.14
C ILE A 108 -10.94 -0.39 3.39
N LEU A 109 -10.73 -1.55 4.03
CA LEU A 109 -9.92 -1.63 5.24
C LEU A 109 -8.44 -1.28 4.98
N PHE A 110 -7.94 -1.63 3.79
CA PHE A 110 -6.60 -1.27 3.32
C PHE A 110 -6.48 0.23 3.04
N ALA A 111 -7.52 0.88 2.52
CA ALA A 111 -7.50 2.34 2.41
C ALA A 111 -7.62 3.02 3.78
N LEU A 112 -8.43 2.45 4.67
CA LEU A 112 -8.73 3.02 5.98
C LEU A 112 -7.49 3.09 6.88
N GLN A 113 -6.58 2.10 6.85
CA GLN A 113 -5.35 2.19 7.66
C GLN A 113 -4.50 3.43 7.29
N HIS A 114 -4.52 3.85 6.02
CA HIS A 114 -3.73 4.98 5.53
C HIS A 114 -4.27 6.33 6.01
N SER A 115 -5.51 6.38 6.51
CA SER A 115 -6.08 7.56 7.18
C SER A 115 -5.34 7.95 8.44
N PHE A 116 -4.62 7.01 9.05
CA PHE A 116 -3.96 7.19 10.33
C PHE A 116 -2.43 7.31 10.21
N ILE A 117 -1.91 7.47 8.99
CA ILE A 117 -0.47 7.58 8.71
C ILE A 117 -0.17 8.85 7.88
N PRO A 118 0.49 9.88 8.46
CA PRO A 118 0.75 10.06 9.89
C PRO A 118 -0.54 10.25 10.69
N LEU A 119 -0.52 9.95 11.99
CA LEU A 119 -1.69 10.11 12.85
C LEU A 119 -1.93 11.60 13.14
N LEU A 120 -2.87 12.19 12.42
CA LEU A 120 -3.39 13.53 12.66
C LEU A 120 -4.88 13.41 12.93
N ILE A 121 -5.32 13.84 14.12
CA ILE A 121 -6.73 13.81 14.53
C ILE A 121 -7.47 15.00 13.88
N ASP A 122 -7.53 14.98 12.55
CA ASP A 122 -8.29 15.90 11.71
C ASP A 122 -9.18 15.05 10.78
N PRO A 123 -10.51 15.08 10.96
CA PRO A 123 -11.44 14.32 10.13
C PRO A 123 -11.31 14.59 8.63
N LEU A 124 -10.99 15.84 8.24
CA LEU A 124 -10.83 16.19 6.83
C LEU A 124 -9.56 15.58 6.26
N PHE A 125 -8.46 15.61 7.02
CA PHE A 125 -7.21 14.94 6.65
C PHE A 125 -7.39 13.41 6.56
N MET A 126 -8.05 12.80 7.56
CA MET A 126 -8.33 11.37 7.57
C MET A 126 -9.17 10.93 6.36
N LEU A 127 -10.19 11.74 6.00
CA LEU A 127 -11.02 11.52 4.82
C LEU A 127 -10.20 11.68 3.53
N TYR A 128 -9.40 12.74 3.43
CA TYR A 128 -8.49 12.94 2.30
C TYR A 128 -7.57 11.73 2.08
N ARG A 129 -6.95 11.25 3.16
CA ARG A 129 -6.09 10.06 3.12
C ARG A 129 -6.88 8.82 2.71
N PHE A 130 -8.06 8.58 3.29
CA PHE A 130 -8.92 7.47 2.89
C PHE A 130 -9.22 7.47 1.39
N LEU A 131 -9.71 8.61 0.88
CA LEU A 131 -10.07 8.77 -0.52
C LEU A 131 -8.86 8.68 -1.46
N SER A 132 -7.67 9.09 -1.00
CA SER A 132 -6.44 9.01 -1.79
C SER A 132 -6.05 7.56 -2.13
N PHE A 133 -6.21 6.65 -1.17
CA PHE A 133 -5.80 5.24 -1.33
C PHE A 133 -6.92 4.33 -1.83
N LEU A 134 -8.19 4.71 -1.60
CA LEU A 134 -9.35 3.87 -1.92
C LEU A 134 -9.38 3.35 -3.38
N PRO A 135 -9.13 4.17 -4.41
CA PRO A 135 -9.13 3.67 -5.79
C PRO A 135 -8.04 2.63 -6.03
N LEU A 136 -6.85 2.86 -5.48
CA LEU A 136 -5.71 1.97 -5.63
C LEU A 136 -5.96 0.64 -4.91
N THR A 137 -6.35 0.67 -3.64
CA THR A 137 -6.51 -0.57 -2.85
C THR A 137 -7.62 -1.46 -3.39
N ILE A 138 -8.71 -0.88 -3.89
CA ILE A 138 -9.78 -1.63 -4.59
C ILE A 138 -9.25 -2.26 -5.88
N LEU A 139 -8.47 -1.52 -6.65
CA LEU A 139 -7.85 -2.03 -7.89
C LEU A 139 -6.87 -3.17 -7.60
N LEU A 140 -6.06 -3.06 -6.55
CA LEU A 140 -5.14 -4.12 -6.12
C LEU A 140 -5.90 -5.38 -5.70
N CYS A 141 -6.94 -5.24 -4.87
CA CYS A 141 -7.79 -6.36 -4.46
C CYS A 141 -8.49 -7.02 -5.67
N TRP A 142 -8.98 -6.23 -6.61
CA TRP A 142 -9.60 -6.73 -7.85
C TRP A 142 -8.59 -7.47 -8.75
N ASN A 143 -7.42 -6.88 -8.98
CA ASN A 143 -6.36 -7.48 -9.79
C ASN A 143 -5.89 -8.80 -9.18
N TYR A 144 -5.66 -8.80 -7.86
CA TYR A 144 -5.27 -9.99 -7.13
C TYR A 144 -6.35 -11.07 -7.17
N HIS A 145 -7.62 -10.72 -6.96
CA HIS A 145 -8.73 -11.67 -7.06
C HIS A 145 -8.79 -12.35 -8.43
N LYS A 146 -8.53 -11.58 -9.51
CA LYS A 146 -8.56 -12.07 -10.90
C LYS A 146 -7.37 -12.97 -11.23
N ASN A 147 -6.16 -12.56 -10.85
CA ASN A 147 -4.92 -13.20 -11.31
C ASN A 147 -4.33 -14.20 -10.31
N ARG A 148 -4.73 -14.10 -9.03
CA ARG A 148 -4.18 -14.86 -7.89
C ARG A 148 -2.65 -14.89 -7.93
N ASN A 149 -2.07 -13.70 -8.16
CA ASN A 149 -0.64 -13.52 -8.25
C ASN A 149 -0.25 -12.28 -7.42
N PRO A 150 0.30 -12.46 -6.20
CA PRO A 150 0.62 -11.34 -5.32
C PRO A 150 1.90 -10.62 -5.72
N LEU A 151 2.82 -11.29 -6.42
CA LEU A 151 4.20 -10.81 -6.54
C LEU A 151 4.33 -9.47 -7.28
N PRO A 152 3.64 -9.21 -8.41
CA PRO A 152 3.68 -7.89 -9.05
C PRO A 152 3.20 -6.76 -8.13
N ILE A 153 2.19 -7.04 -7.30
CA ILE A 153 1.61 -6.06 -6.37
C ILE A 153 2.63 -5.79 -5.26
N MET A 154 3.16 -6.85 -4.64
CA MET A 154 4.14 -6.73 -3.56
C MET A 154 5.40 -5.96 -3.98
N ILE A 155 5.91 -6.22 -5.20
CA ILE A 155 7.08 -5.51 -5.70
C ILE A 155 6.76 -4.04 -5.98
N GLY A 156 5.61 -3.75 -6.61
CA GLY A 156 5.21 -2.36 -6.86
C GLY A 156 4.92 -1.58 -5.58
N HIS A 157 4.34 -2.24 -4.56
CA HIS A 157 4.13 -1.67 -3.23
C HIS A 157 5.47 -1.40 -2.52
N SER A 158 6.38 -2.39 -2.54
CA SER A 158 7.74 -2.21 -2.02
C SER A 158 8.47 -1.05 -2.70
N ALA A 159 8.25 -0.83 -3.99
CA ALA A 159 8.87 0.27 -4.74
C ALA A 159 8.39 1.64 -4.27
N ILE A 160 7.07 1.83 -4.05
CA ILE A 160 6.54 3.11 -3.55
C ILE A 160 6.95 3.37 -2.10
N ASP A 161 7.05 2.32 -1.29
CA ASP A 161 7.55 2.44 0.09
C ASP A 161 9.03 2.77 0.15
N LEU A 162 9.84 2.18 -0.74
CA LEU A 162 11.25 2.53 -0.86
C LEU A 162 11.42 4.00 -1.27
N MET A 163 10.61 4.48 -2.21
CA MET A 163 10.61 5.90 -2.60
C MET A 163 10.22 6.81 -1.42
N THR A 164 9.22 6.41 -0.63
CA THR A 164 8.80 7.14 0.58
C THR A 164 9.92 7.17 1.62
N ALA A 165 10.56 6.03 1.88
CA ALA A 165 11.69 5.94 2.81
C ALA A 165 12.91 6.76 2.33
N ALA A 166 13.19 6.74 1.02
CA ALA A 166 14.24 7.55 0.43
C ALA A 166 13.95 9.05 0.56
N GLN A 167 12.69 9.47 0.39
CA GLN A 167 12.28 10.85 0.60
C GLN A 167 12.46 11.27 2.07
N ILE A 168 12.07 10.43 3.02
CA ILE A 168 12.31 10.66 4.46
C ILE A 168 13.81 10.83 4.74
N LEU A 169 14.66 9.97 4.18
CA LEU A 169 16.11 10.09 4.35
C LEU A 169 16.66 11.38 3.76
N ALA A 170 16.25 11.75 2.54
CA ALA A 170 16.66 12.99 1.91
C ALA A 170 16.28 14.22 2.75
N THR A 171 15.03 14.28 3.23
CA THR A 171 14.54 15.34 4.11
C THR A 171 15.25 15.34 5.48
N SER A 172 15.72 14.19 5.95
CA SER A 172 16.43 14.08 7.24
C SER A 172 17.92 14.43 7.15
N MET A 173 18.54 14.24 5.98
CA MET A 173 19.97 14.51 5.75
C MET A 173 20.26 15.96 5.35
N ILE A 174 19.26 16.68 4.84
CA ILE A 174 19.35 18.10 4.52
C ILE A 174 18.48 18.83 5.55
N PRO A 175 19.03 19.27 6.69
CA PRO A 175 18.29 20.13 7.60
C PRO A 175 17.93 21.40 6.83
N GLY A 176 16.64 21.73 6.79
CA GLY A 176 16.19 23.07 6.38
C GLY A 176 16.67 24.15 7.33
#